data_AF-A0A536I266-F1
#
_entry.id   AF-A0A536I266-F1
#
_cell.length_a   1.000
_cell.length_b   1.000
_cell.length_c   1.000
_cell.angle_alpha   90.00
_cell.angle_beta   90.00
_cell.angle_gamma   90.00
#
_symmetry.space_group_name_H-M   'P 1'
#
loop_
_entity.id
_entity.type
_entity.pdbx_description
1 polymer ?
#
loop_
_entity_poly.entity_id
_entity_poly.type
_entity_poly.pdbx_seq_one_letter_code
_entity_poly.pdbx_strand_id
1 'polypeptide(L)'
;MEALDFMQRIINFDRLMEGENRDTSDPDDIQHWCAVYAEMIRFKEGLLGQTRREIEKVPETHKELDGNDIPFLEAELRRLRGGLAFWEARRAERKKRR
;
A
#
# COMPACT_ATOMS: atom_id res chain seq x y z
N MET A 1 11.48 4.69 24.03
CA MET A 1 11.69 4.12 22.68
C MET A 1 10.58 4.71 21.83
N GLU A 2 10.88 5.66 20.94
CA GLU A 2 9.85 6.36 20.16
C GLU A 2 9.23 5.41 19.14
N ALA A 3 7.91 5.40 19.03
CA ALA A 3 7.16 4.53 18.12
C ALA A 3 7.53 4.75 16.63
N LEU A 4 8.08 5.92 16.29
CA LEU A 4 8.67 6.22 14.98
C LEU A 4 9.84 5.28 14.61
N ASP A 5 10.67 4.87 15.58
CA ASP A 5 11.84 4.00 15.36
C ASP A 5 11.43 2.54 15.11
N PHE A 6 10.33 2.10 15.74
CA PHE A 6 9.72 0.80 15.50
C PHE A 6 9.06 0.72 14.13
N MET A 7 8.34 1.78 13.72
CA MET A 7 7.74 1.86 12.38
C MET A 7 8.79 1.88 11.27
N GLN A 8 9.90 2.61 11.43
CA GLN A 8 11.00 2.59 10.46
C GLN A 8 11.65 1.21 10.31
N ARG A 9 11.71 0.39 11.37
CA ARG A 9 12.29 -0.96 11.33
C ARG A 9 11.36 -2.03 10.76
N ILE A 10 10.04 -1.81 10.79
CA ILE A 10 9.05 -2.78 10.29
C ILE A 10 8.66 -2.49 8.84
N ILE A 11 8.65 -1.21 8.43
CA ILE A 11 8.22 -0.84 7.08
C ILE A 11 9.40 -0.90 6.12
N ASN A 12 9.59 -2.06 5.49
CA ASN A 12 10.34 -2.12 4.25
C ASN A 12 9.46 -1.54 3.13
N PHE A 13 9.63 -0.24 2.85
CA PHE A 13 8.89 0.50 1.83
C PHE A 13 9.09 -0.05 0.41
N ASP A 14 10.16 -0.81 0.18
CA ASP A 14 10.48 -1.45 -1.09
C ASP A 14 10.06 -2.92 -1.15
N ARG A 15 9.40 -3.43 -0.09
CA ARG A 15 8.99 -4.83 -0.02
C ARG A 15 7.98 -5.16 -1.13
N LEU A 16 8.30 -6.18 -1.92
CA LEU A 16 7.38 -6.77 -2.89
C LEU A 16 6.22 -7.50 -2.19
N MET A 17 5.11 -7.67 -2.90
CA MET A 17 4.10 -8.62 -2.45
C MET A 17 4.69 -10.04 -2.45
N GLU A 18 4.21 -10.90 -1.56
CA GLU A 18 4.69 -12.27 -1.49
C GLU A 18 4.41 -13.00 -2.81
N GLY A 19 5.44 -13.58 -3.42
CA GLY A 19 5.35 -14.23 -4.73
C GLY A 19 5.42 -13.29 -5.93
N GLU A 20 5.53 -11.96 -5.74
CA GLU A 20 5.68 -11.01 -6.83
C GLU A 20 7.06 -11.13 -7.49
N ASN A 21 7.05 -11.32 -8.80
CA ASN A 21 8.25 -11.32 -9.64
C ASN A 21 8.20 -10.17 -10.65
N ARG A 22 8.91 -9.07 -10.39
CA ARG A 22 8.95 -7.88 -11.25
C ARG A 22 9.68 -8.07 -12.59
N ASP A 23 10.40 -9.18 -12.74
CA ASP A 23 11.08 -9.51 -13.99
C ASP A 23 10.19 -10.29 -14.96
N THR A 24 8.99 -10.72 -14.54
CA THR A 24 8.03 -11.37 -15.44
C THR A 24 7.64 -10.45 -16.60
N SER A 25 7.49 -11.08 -17.77
CA SER A 25 6.93 -10.47 -18.97
C SER A 25 5.63 -11.15 -19.40
N ASP A 26 5.10 -12.06 -18.57
CA ASP A 26 3.82 -12.73 -18.80
C ASP A 26 2.67 -11.71 -18.69
N PRO A 27 1.81 -11.56 -19.72
CA PRO A 27 0.66 -10.67 -19.63
C PRO A 27 -0.32 -11.03 -18.51
N ASP A 28 -0.46 -12.31 -18.18
CA ASP A 28 -1.40 -12.77 -17.16
C ASP A 28 -0.87 -12.39 -15.77
N ASP A 29 0.44 -12.54 -15.51
CA ASP A 29 1.09 -12.04 -14.29
C ASP A 29 0.94 -10.53 -14.16
N ILE A 30 1.20 -9.77 -15.23
CA ILE A 30 1.07 -8.30 -15.22
C ILE A 30 -0.36 -7.89 -14.86
N GLN A 31 -1.36 -8.54 -15.45
CA GLN A 31 -2.76 -8.26 -15.17
C GLN A 31 -3.15 -8.67 -13.74
N HIS A 32 -2.66 -9.83 -13.28
CA HIS A 32 -2.89 -10.33 -11.93
C HIS A 32 -2.37 -9.34 -10.88
N TRP A 33 -1.11 -8.91 -11.00
CA TRP A 33 -0.52 -7.98 -10.04
C TRP A 33 -1.17 -6.59 -10.05
N CYS A 34 -1.60 -6.08 -11.22
CA CYS A 34 -2.43 -4.87 -11.26
C CYS A 34 -3.70 -5.03 -10.41
N ALA A 35 -4.39 -6.18 -10.52
CA ALA A 35 -5.62 -6.44 -9.78
C ALA A 35 -5.36 -6.57 -8.27
N VAL A 36 -4.34 -7.33 -7.87
CA VAL A 36 -3.95 -7.53 -6.46
C VAL A 36 -3.62 -6.20 -5.80
N TYR A 37 -2.77 -5.37 -6.42
CA TYR A 37 -2.43 -4.07 -5.86
C TYR A 37 -3.65 -3.14 -5.75
N ALA A 38 -4.51 -3.10 -6.78
CA ALA A 38 -5.72 -2.29 -6.75
C ALA A 38 -6.71 -2.74 -5.65
N GLU A 39 -6.83 -4.04 -5.40
CA GLU A 39 -7.65 -4.57 -4.30
C GLU A 39 -7.08 -4.20 -2.93
N MET A 40 -5.77 -4.36 -2.73
CA MET A 40 -5.10 -4.01 -1.48
C MET A 40 -5.19 -2.51 -1.17
N ILE A 41 -5.06 -1.66 -2.18
CA ILE A 41 -5.25 -0.20 -2.04
C ILE A 41 -6.67 0.10 -1.58
N ARG A 42 -7.68 -0.44 -2.28
CA ARG A 42 -9.10 -0.21 -1.92
C ARG A 42 -9.42 -0.64 -0.50
N PHE A 43 -8.92 -1.81 -0.10
CA PHE A 43 -9.08 -2.30 1.26
C PHE A 43 -8.46 -1.33 2.29
N LYS A 44 -7.20 -0.92 2.09
CA LYS A 44 -6.51 -0.02 3.03
C LYS A 44 -7.08 1.40 3.06
N GLU A 45 -7.57 1.92 1.94
CA GLU A 45 -8.29 3.20 1.91
C GLU A 45 -9.59 3.14 2.71
N GLY A 46 -10.33 2.04 2.59
CA GLY A 46 -11.53 1.79 3.39
C GLY A 46 -11.22 1.73 4.88
N LEU A 47 -10.16 0.99 5.26
CA LEU A 47 -9.70 0.89 6.64
C LEU A 47 -9.26 2.25 7.19
N LEU A 48 -8.42 3.00 6.48
CA LEU A 48 -7.96 4.33 6.90
C LEU A 48 -9.14 5.29 7.07
N GLY A 49 -10.09 5.27 6.15
CA GLY A 49 -11.30 6.08 6.26
C GLY A 49 -12.16 5.73 7.47
N GLN A 50 -12.26 4.44 7.81
CA GLN A 50 -12.94 3.99 9.02
C GLN A 50 -12.20 4.41 10.28
N THR A 51 -10.88 4.19 10.34
CA THR A 51 -10.04 4.58 11.48
C THR A 51 -10.17 6.07 11.78
N ARG A 52 -10.10 6.94 10.76
CA ARG A 52 -10.27 8.39 10.94
C ARG A 52 -11.64 8.76 11.52
N ARG A 53 -12.72 8.13 11.03
CA ARG A 53 -14.10 8.38 11.54
C ARG A 53 -14.30 7.90 12.98
N GLU A 54 -13.65 6.82 13.39
CA GLU A 54 -13.77 6.33 14.76
C GLU A 54 -12.95 7.18 15.74
N ILE A 55 -11.77 7.68 15.33
CA ILE A 55 -10.95 8.61 16.11
C ILE A 55 -11.73 9.89 16.41
N GLU A 56 -12.41 10.47 15.41
CA GLU A 56 -13.24 11.67 15.57
C GLU A 56 -14.34 11.51 16.66
N LYS A 57 -14.78 10.28 16.94
CA LYS A 57 -15.82 10.01 17.95
C LYS A 57 -15.27 9.84 19.36
N VAL A 58 -13.97 9.59 19.52
CA VAL A 58 -13.33 9.32 20.81
C VAL A 58 -12.05 10.16 20.95
N PRO A 59 -12.17 11.43 21.36
CA PRO A 59 -11.07 12.39 21.46
C PRO A 59 -9.85 11.87 22.24
N GLU A 60 -10.08 11.02 23.24
CA GLU A 60 -9.05 10.44 24.10
C GLU A 60 -8.13 9.45 23.35
N THR A 61 -8.60 8.86 22.25
CA THR A 61 -7.83 7.90 21.43
C THR A 61 -6.95 8.57 20.36
N HIS A 62 -7.11 9.88 20.15
CA HIS A 62 -6.33 10.63 19.16
C HIS A 62 -4.83 10.46 19.36
N LYS A 63 -4.32 10.53 20.60
CA LYS A 63 -2.88 10.50 20.86
C LYS A 63 -2.20 9.20 20.46
N GLU A 64 -2.88 8.06 20.59
CA GLU A 64 -2.30 6.75 20.28
C GLU A 64 -2.46 6.40 18.79
N LEU A 65 -3.63 6.71 18.22
CA LEU A 65 -3.96 6.35 16.84
C LEU A 65 -3.40 7.35 15.79
N ASP A 66 -3.42 8.66 16.07
CA ASP A 66 -2.79 9.67 15.18
C ASP A 66 -1.27 9.56 15.21
N GLY A 67 -0.69 9.13 16.34
CA GLY A 67 0.75 9.02 16.51
C GLY A 67 1.39 7.91 15.68
N ASN A 68 0.68 6.79 15.46
CA ASN A 68 1.27 5.57 14.91
C ASN A 68 0.48 4.95 13.76
N ASP A 69 -0.82 4.68 13.96
CA ASP A 69 -1.58 3.84 13.04
C ASP A 69 -1.93 4.56 11.73
N ILE A 70 -2.31 5.84 11.80
CA ILE A 70 -2.58 6.64 10.59
C ILE A 70 -1.30 6.82 9.75
N PRO A 71 -0.17 7.31 10.30
CA PRO A 71 1.07 7.42 9.55
C PRO A 71 1.50 6.08 8.93
N PHE A 72 1.35 4.97 9.66
CA PHE A 72 1.64 3.63 9.14
C PHE A 72 0.77 3.26 7.94
N LEU A 73 -0.56 3.41 8.06
CA LEU A 73 -1.51 3.08 6.99
C LEU A 73 -1.28 3.93 5.74
N GLU A 74 -0.98 5.21 5.91
CA GLU A 74 -0.63 6.11 4.81
C GLU A 74 0.68 5.72 4.12
N ALA A 75 1.68 5.33 4.91
CA ALA A 75 2.99 4.95 4.39
C ALA A 75 2.92 3.64 3.59
N GLU A 76 2.12 2.67 4.06
CA GLU A 76 1.83 1.48 3.26
C GLU A 76 1.03 1.84 1.99
N LEU A 77 0.01 2.69 2.08
CA LEU A 77 -0.75 3.08 0.89
C LEU A 77 0.14 3.70 -0.19
N ARG A 78 1.13 4.50 0.20
CA ARG A 78 2.15 5.02 -0.74
C ARG A 78 2.93 3.89 -1.41
N ARG A 79 3.39 2.90 -0.65
CA ARG A 79 4.09 1.72 -1.19
C ARG A 79 3.22 0.95 -2.18
N LEU A 80 1.97 0.64 -1.81
CA LEU A 80 1.05 -0.12 -2.67
C LEU A 80 0.74 0.62 -3.97
N ARG A 81 0.55 1.95 -3.91
CA ARG A 81 0.36 2.79 -5.11
C ARG A 81 1.59 2.78 -6.02
N GLY A 82 2.79 2.80 -5.45
CA GLY A 82 4.03 2.65 -6.22
C GLY A 82 4.11 1.30 -6.95
N GLY A 83 3.72 0.21 -6.27
CA GLY A 83 3.61 -1.11 -6.89
C GLY A 83 2.59 -1.17 -8.02
N LEU A 84 1.39 -0.59 -7.83
CA LEU A 84 0.38 -0.50 -8.89
C LEU A 84 0.92 0.27 -10.11
N ALA A 85 1.53 1.43 -9.88
CA ALA A 85 2.08 2.26 -10.95
C ALA A 85 3.16 1.52 -11.76
N PHE A 86 4.00 0.72 -11.10
CA PHE A 86 4.97 -0.14 -11.78
C PHE A 86 4.29 -1.13 -12.74
N TRP A 87 3.27 -1.86 -12.28
CA TRP A 87 2.58 -2.86 -13.10
C TRP A 87 1.75 -2.24 -14.21
N GLU A 88 1.13 -1.08 -13.98
CA GLU A 88 0.42 -0.33 -15.01
C GLU A 88 1.37 0.18 -16.10
N ALA A 89 2.56 0.66 -15.74
CA ALA A 89 3.59 1.05 -16.69
C ALA A 89 4.03 -0.14 -17.56
N ARG A 90 4.32 -1.30 -16.95
CA ARG A 90 4.64 -2.54 -17.68
C ARG A 90 3.52 -2.99 -18.62
N ARG A 91 2.27 -2.91 -18.16
CA ARG A 91 1.10 -3.21 -18.99
C ARG A 91 1.01 -2.27 -20.20
N ALA A 92 1.28 -0.98 -20.01
CA ALA A 92 1.25 0.02 -21.07
C ALA A 92 2.40 -0.19 -22.08
N GLU A 93 3.61 -0.46 -21.63
CA GLU A 93 4.76 -0.78 -22.48
C GLU A 93 4.48 -1.98 -23.38
N ARG A 94 3.87 -3.03 -22.82
CA ARG A 94 3.49 -4.22 -23.60
C ARG A 94 2.46 -3.89 -24.68
N LYS A 95 1.45 -3.09 -24.36
CA LYS A 95 0.42 -2.68 -25.34
C LYS A 95 1.02 -1.89 -26.51
N LYS A 96 2.09 -1.14 -26.31
CA LYS A 96 2.81 -0.39 -27.36
C LYS A 96 3.64 -1.27 -28.30
N ARG A 97 3.99 -2.50 -27.87
CA ARG A 97 4.82 -3.45 -28.64
C ARG A 97 3.99 -4.47 -29.44
N ARG A 98 2.67 -4.43 -29.33
CA ARG A 98 1.71 -5.22 -30.12
C ARG A 98 1.26 -4.40 -31.33
#